data_AF-A0A0X1KU05-F1
#
_entry.id   AF-A0A0X1KU05-F1
#
_cell.length_a   1.000
_cell.length_b   1.000
_cell.length_c   1.000
_cell.angle_alpha   90.00
_cell.angle_beta   90.00
_cell.angle_gamma   90.00
#
_symmetry.space_group_name_H-M   'P 1'
#
loop_
_entity.id
_entity.type
_entity.pdbx_description
1 polymer ?
#
loop_
_entity_poly.entity_id
_entity_poly.type
_entity_poly.pdbx_seq_one_letter_code
_entity_poly.pdbx_strand_id
1 'polypeptide(L)'
;MTLLDNFTVQYTDLHAPQEMIKQLFSLHGPSFNSPQFGTFNVCLYVYQDKIPRILVSLVMFDDESLTDFLSEGIEFGRIKKMDEFKLLEAENQLAIIDVTLLSEELVIFQNGPRDLICLASYEKIKTLNREQLAKMLVEEYFRRFYNHESEYRVQVQDNSVIEG
;
A
#
# COMPACT_ATOMS: atom_id res chain seq x y z
N MET A 1 9.78 10.77 0.64
CA MET A 1 8.63 9.87 0.81
C MET A 1 7.51 10.78 1.17
N THR A 2 6.58 10.88 0.23
CA THR A 2 5.44 11.79 0.28
C THR A 2 4.24 10.99 -0.18
N LEU A 3 3.11 11.14 0.48
CA LEU A 3 1.87 10.59 -0.04
C LEU A 3 1.56 11.27 -1.38
N LEU A 4 1.48 10.49 -2.45
CA LEU A 4 1.15 10.99 -3.78
C LEU A 4 -0.36 10.94 -4.00
N ASP A 5 -1.00 9.82 -3.68
CA ASP A 5 -2.42 9.60 -4.01
C ASP A 5 -3.05 8.55 -3.10
N ASN A 6 -4.38 8.65 -2.94
CA ASN A 6 -5.23 7.67 -2.27
C ASN A 6 -6.46 7.43 -3.16
N PHE A 7 -6.63 6.21 -3.65
CA PHE A 7 -7.72 5.90 -4.57
C PHE A 7 -8.21 4.46 -4.43
N THR A 8 -9.45 4.23 -4.86
CA THR A 8 -10.00 2.88 -4.96
C THR A 8 -9.86 2.39 -6.40
N VAL A 9 -9.35 1.18 -6.59
CA VAL A 9 -9.27 0.51 -7.89
C VAL A 9 -10.16 -0.72 -7.89
N GLN A 10 -11.14 -0.74 -8.79
CA GLN A 10 -11.82 -1.96 -9.18
C GLN A 10 -11.06 -2.58 -10.36
N TYR A 11 -10.85 -3.89 -10.33
CA TYR A 11 -10.14 -4.58 -11.39
C TYR A 11 -10.88 -5.82 -11.88
N THR A 12 -10.63 -6.17 -13.12
CA THR A 12 -11.11 -7.42 -13.73
C THR A 12 -10.06 -7.93 -14.70
N ASP A 13 -9.67 -9.18 -14.57
CA ASP A 13 -8.77 -9.87 -15.47
C ASP A 13 -9.44 -10.00 -16.86
N LEU A 14 -8.75 -9.53 -17.91
CA LEU A 14 -9.28 -9.54 -19.28
C LEU A 14 -9.47 -10.95 -19.85
N HIS A 15 -8.79 -11.94 -19.28
CA HIS A 15 -8.78 -13.34 -19.73
C HIS A 15 -9.75 -14.20 -18.91
N ALA A 16 -10.33 -13.66 -17.84
CA ALA A 16 -11.27 -14.38 -16.99
C ALA A 16 -12.64 -14.55 -17.68
N PRO A 17 -13.18 -15.78 -17.80
CA PRO A 17 -14.52 -16.00 -18.31
C PRO A 17 -15.56 -15.31 -17.43
N GLN A 18 -16.55 -14.63 -18.05
CA GLN A 18 -17.60 -13.95 -17.30
C GLN A 18 -18.37 -14.87 -16.34
N GLU A 19 -18.57 -16.13 -16.71
CA GLU A 19 -19.23 -17.12 -15.86
C GLU A 19 -18.41 -17.46 -14.62
N MET A 20 -17.07 -17.49 -14.72
CA MET A 20 -16.18 -17.68 -13.57
C MET A 20 -16.29 -16.50 -12.60
N ILE A 21 -16.32 -15.27 -13.12
CA ILE A 21 -16.47 -14.06 -12.29
C ILE A 21 -17.81 -14.10 -11.55
N LYS A 22 -18.92 -14.42 -12.24
CA LYS A 22 -20.25 -14.55 -11.61
C LYS A 22 -20.27 -15.60 -10.51
N GLN A 23 -19.66 -16.76 -10.74
CA GLN A 23 -19.59 -17.84 -9.76
C GLN A 23 -18.81 -17.41 -8.52
N LEU A 24 -17.62 -16.83 -8.69
CA LEU A 24 -16.81 -16.35 -7.57
C LEU A 24 -17.54 -15.26 -6.77
N PHE A 25 -18.21 -14.32 -7.45
CA PHE A 25 -19.01 -13.29 -6.79
C PHE A 25 -20.16 -13.89 -5.97
N SER A 26 -20.83 -14.92 -6.49
CA SER A 26 -21.91 -15.60 -5.77
C SER A 26 -21.45 -16.37 -4.53
N LEU A 27 -20.21 -16.88 -4.55
CA LEU A 27 -19.64 -17.69 -3.47
C LEU A 27 -19.02 -16.84 -2.35
N HIS A 28 -18.31 -15.77 -2.72
CA HIS A 28 -17.49 -15.00 -1.77
C HIS A 28 -18.01 -13.59 -1.51
N GLY A 29 -19.02 -13.14 -2.26
CA GLY A 29 -19.58 -11.80 -2.16
C GLY A 29 -18.65 -10.70 -2.71
N PRO A 30 -19.07 -9.43 -2.60
CA PRO A 30 -18.33 -8.30 -3.16
C PRO A 30 -17.03 -7.99 -2.41
N SER A 31 -16.90 -8.43 -1.15
CA SER A 31 -15.76 -8.14 -0.26
C SER A 31 -14.46 -8.84 -0.63
N PHE A 32 -14.52 -9.89 -1.44
CA PHE A 32 -13.41 -10.77 -1.74
C PHE A 32 -12.56 -10.29 -2.93
N ASN A 33 -11.24 -10.37 -2.78
CA ASN A 33 -10.27 -10.14 -3.84
C ASN A 33 -9.78 -11.48 -4.39
N SER A 34 -9.87 -11.65 -5.69
CA SER A 34 -9.36 -12.82 -6.42
C SER A 34 -8.48 -12.35 -7.57
N PRO A 35 -7.59 -13.18 -8.14
CA PRO A 35 -6.87 -12.81 -9.35
C PRO A 35 -7.79 -12.45 -10.53
N GLN A 36 -9.07 -12.85 -10.53
CA GLN A 36 -9.98 -12.57 -11.64
C GLN A 36 -10.72 -11.25 -11.51
N PHE A 37 -11.04 -10.82 -10.29
CA PHE A 37 -11.71 -9.55 -10.04
C PHE A 37 -11.63 -9.17 -8.56
N GLY A 38 -11.82 -7.88 -8.29
CA GLY A 38 -11.98 -7.38 -6.94
C GLY A 38 -11.82 -5.88 -6.86
N THR A 39 -11.50 -5.40 -5.65
CA THR A 39 -11.32 -3.99 -5.34
C THR A 39 -10.19 -3.81 -4.34
N PHE A 40 -9.26 -2.91 -4.63
CA PHE A 40 -8.25 -2.45 -3.68
C PHE A 40 -8.46 -0.98 -3.32
N ASN A 41 -8.19 -0.63 -2.07
CA ASN A 41 -7.95 0.73 -1.64
C ASN A 41 -6.42 0.93 -1.65
N VAL A 42 -5.93 1.86 -2.45
CA VAL A 42 -4.49 2.07 -2.65
C VAL A 42 -4.07 3.37 -1.98
N CYS A 43 -3.06 3.29 -1.11
CA CYS A 43 -2.31 4.41 -0.59
C CYS A 43 -0.92 4.42 -1.24
N LEU A 44 -0.67 5.35 -2.15
CA LEU A 44 0.58 5.42 -2.92
C LEU A 44 1.51 6.50 -2.37
N TYR A 45 2.66 6.08 -1.84
CA TYR A 45 3.75 6.96 -1.44
C TYR A 45 4.86 6.95 -2.48
N VAL A 46 5.46 8.11 -2.70
CA VAL A 46 6.61 8.25 -3.60
C VAL A 46 7.86 8.71 -2.90
N TYR A 47 9.00 8.15 -3.29
CA TYR A 47 10.32 8.60 -2.84
C TYR A 47 11.13 9.17 -4.01
N GLN A 48 12.03 10.08 -3.65
CA GLN A 48 13.02 10.69 -4.54
C GLN A 48 14.41 10.25 -4.03
N ASP A 49 15.35 10.07 -4.96
CA ASP A 49 16.77 9.78 -4.74
C ASP A 49 17.13 8.42 -4.11
N LYS A 50 16.57 8.07 -2.95
CA LYS A 50 16.95 6.86 -2.20
C LYS A 50 15.80 5.86 -2.13
N ILE A 51 16.07 4.64 -2.59
CA ILE A 51 15.16 3.50 -2.48
C ILE A 51 15.02 3.11 -1.00
N PRO A 52 13.80 3.00 -0.45
CA PRO A 52 13.58 2.44 0.88
C PRO A 52 14.17 1.02 0.94
N ARG A 53 15.01 0.75 1.95
CA ARG A 53 15.68 -0.55 2.12
C ARG A 53 15.20 -1.33 3.33
N ILE A 54 14.55 -0.67 4.27
CA ILE A 54 14.10 -1.26 5.53
C ILE A 54 12.73 -0.70 5.82
N LEU A 55 11.76 -1.58 6.03
CA LEU A 55 10.49 -1.25 6.68
C LEU A 55 10.57 -1.72 8.13
N VAL A 56 10.10 -0.89 9.06
CA VAL A 56 10.00 -1.23 10.48
C VAL A 56 8.54 -1.08 10.90
N SER A 57 7.97 -2.13 11.49
CA SER A 57 6.67 -2.07 12.15
C SER A 57 6.89 -1.95 13.65
N LEU A 58 6.19 -0.99 14.25
CA LEU A 58 6.30 -0.64 15.65
C LEU A 58 4.94 -0.82 16.33
N VAL A 59 4.96 -1.22 17.59
CA VAL A 59 3.82 -1.12 18.50
C VAL A 59 4.14 -0.06 19.55
N MET A 60 3.15 0.79 19.85
CA MET A 60 3.16 1.72 20.97
C MET A 60 2.20 1.18 22.03
N PHE A 61 2.57 1.21 23.31
CA PHE A 61 1.77 0.59 24.37
C PHE A 61 0.72 1.52 24.98
N ASP A 62 0.83 2.83 24.77
CA ASP A 62 -0.13 3.85 25.23
C ASP A 62 -0.17 5.07 24.29
N ASP A 63 -1.19 5.92 24.47
CA ASP A 63 -1.42 7.13 23.67
C ASP A 63 -0.34 8.21 23.91
N GLU A 64 0.25 8.24 25.11
CA GLU A 64 1.34 9.16 25.45
C GLU A 64 2.57 8.85 24.59
N SER A 65 2.93 7.57 24.45
CA SER A 65 4.04 7.09 23.61
C SER A 65 3.87 7.46 22.14
N LEU A 66 2.65 7.38 21.61
CA LEU A 66 2.36 7.85 20.25
C LEU A 66 2.52 9.36 20.13
N THR A 67 1.99 10.11 21.10
CA THR A 67 2.06 11.57 21.10
C THR A 67 3.51 12.05 21.17
N ASP A 68 4.32 11.43 22.03
CA ASP A 68 5.74 11.72 22.18
C ASP A 68 6.50 11.41 20.89
N PHE A 69 6.25 10.24 20.28
CA PHE A 69 6.84 9.86 18.99
C PHE A 69 6.50 10.86 17.87
N LEU A 70 5.25 11.33 17.81
CA LEU A 70 4.83 12.36 16.85
C LEU A 70 5.44 13.74 17.18
N SER A 71 5.63 14.05 18.47
CA SER A 71 6.19 15.32 18.95
C SER A 71 7.67 15.52 18.60
N GLU A 72 8.40 14.42 18.34
CA GLU A 72 9.74 14.48 17.72
C GLU A 72 9.70 15.00 16.27
N GLY A 73 8.52 15.37 15.78
CA GLY A 73 8.24 15.92 14.46
C GLY A 73 8.28 14.84 13.38
N ILE A 74 7.95 13.60 13.74
CA ILE A 74 7.68 12.51 12.82
C ILE A 74 6.24 12.70 12.34
N GLU A 75 6.07 13.27 11.15
CA GLU A 75 4.76 13.40 10.52
C GLU A 75 4.53 12.25 9.54
N PHE A 76 3.34 11.66 9.58
CA PHE A 76 2.95 10.61 8.62
C PHE A 76 3.13 11.11 7.18
N GLY A 77 3.87 10.35 6.38
CA GLY A 77 4.08 10.66 4.96
C GLY A 77 5.12 11.74 4.67
N ARG A 78 6.03 12.07 5.60
CA ARG A 78 7.20 12.94 5.33
C ARG A 78 8.51 12.20 5.61
N ILE A 79 9.56 12.51 4.84
CA ILE A 79 10.94 12.09 5.20
C ILE A 79 11.53 13.14 6.13
N LYS A 80 12.03 12.70 7.29
CA LYS A 80 12.83 13.52 8.19
C LYS A 80 14.16 12.82 8.49
N LYS A 81 15.22 13.62 8.57
CA LYS A 81 16.52 13.16 9.07
C LYS A 81 16.40 13.03 10.59
N MET A 82 16.55 11.81 11.10
CA MET A 82 16.70 11.57 12.54
C MET A 82 18.18 11.36 12.82
N ASP A 83 18.74 12.12 13.76
CA ASP A 83 20.17 12.04 14.09
C ASP A 83 20.46 10.82 14.99
N GLU A 84 19.51 10.44 15.85
CA GLU A 84 19.47 9.15 16.55
C GLU A 84 18.04 8.61 16.50
N PHE A 85 17.88 7.36 16.08
CA PHE A 85 16.62 6.65 16.27
C PHE A 85 16.65 6.12 17.72
N LYS A 86 16.21 6.94 18.68
CA LYS A 86 16.20 6.67 20.13
C LYS A 86 15.22 5.55 20.56
N LEU A 87 14.96 4.62 19.65
CA LEU A 87 14.07 3.50 19.86
C LEU A 87 14.61 2.50 20.91
N LEU A 88 15.91 2.61 21.24
CA LEU A 88 16.59 1.79 22.23
C LEU A 88 16.53 2.33 23.67
N GLU A 89 16.13 3.59 23.89
CA GLU A 89 16.08 4.21 25.23
C GLU A 89 14.65 4.25 25.82
N ALA A 90 13.65 3.84 25.05
CA ALA A 90 12.25 3.83 25.47
C ALA A 90 11.98 2.65 26.43
N GLU A 91 12.10 2.88 27.73
CA GLU A 91 11.73 1.90 28.77
C GLU A 91 10.22 1.57 28.67
N ASN A 92 9.88 0.49 27.97
CA ASN A 92 8.53 -0.10 27.86
C ASN A 92 7.45 0.72 27.11
N GLN A 93 7.79 1.78 26.40
CA GLN A 93 6.82 2.62 25.68
C GLN A 93 6.51 2.13 24.25
N LEU A 94 7.46 1.43 23.64
CA LEU A 94 7.35 0.96 22.26
C LEU A 94 8.10 -0.37 22.08
N ALA A 95 7.73 -1.13 21.06
CA ALA A 95 8.56 -2.25 20.59
C ALA A 95 8.57 -2.35 19.06
N ILE A 96 9.70 -2.80 18.51
CA ILE A 96 9.75 -3.27 17.12
C ILE A 96 9.12 -4.66 17.04
N ILE A 97 8.10 -4.81 16.21
CA ILE A 97 7.41 -6.10 16.01
C ILE A 97 7.81 -6.78 14.70
N ASP A 98 8.24 -6.02 13.70
CA ASP A 98 8.77 -6.56 12.44
C ASP A 98 9.80 -5.62 11.82
N VAL A 99 10.80 -6.22 11.15
CA VAL A 99 11.77 -5.51 10.30
C VAL A 99 11.90 -6.26 9.00
N THR A 100 11.43 -5.65 7.92
CA THR A 100 11.47 -6.23 6.59
C THR A 100 12.53 -5.53 5.74
N LEU A 101 13.46 -6.29 5.17
CA LEU A 101 14.42 -5.79 4.19
C LEU A 101 13.76 -5.67 2.81
N LEU A 102 13.94 -4.51 2.18
CA LEU A 102 13.36 -4.18 0.88
C LEU A 102 14.44 -4.20 -0.19
N SER A 103 14.31 -5.12 -1.13
CA SER A 103 15.21 -5.24 -2.30
C SER A 103 14.68 -4.55 -3.55
N GLU A 104 13.38 -4.26 -3.60
CA GLU A 104 12.66 -3.87 -4.81
C GLU A 104 12.39 -2.37 -4.90
N GLU A 105 12.18 -1.88 -6.12
CA GLU A 105 11.92 -0.45 -6.41
C GLU A 105 10.45 -0.06 -6.35
N LEU A 106 9.55 -1.05 -6.47
CA LEU A 106 8.15 -0.93 -6.14
C LEU A 106 7.92 -1.86 -4.96
N VAL A 107 7.32 -1.36 -3.89
CA VAL A 107 7.02 -2.15 -2.71
C VAL A 107 5.53 -2.09 -2.48
N ILE A 108 4.90 -3.24 -2.26
CA ILE A 108 3.45 -3.34 -2.04
C ILE A 108 3.24 -4.11 -0.74
N PHE A 109 2.53 -3.50 0.20
CA PHE A 109 2.11 -4.11 1.44
C PHE A 109 0.59 -4.23 1.45
N GLN A 110 0.10 -5.36 1.94
CA GLN A 110 -1.32 -5.56 2.17
C GLN A 110 -1.64 -5.34 3.65
N ASN A 111 -2.47 -4.35 3.95
CA ASN A 111 -2.91 -4.01 5.31
C ASN A 111 -4.39 -4.33 5.49
N GLY A 112 -4.73 -5.62 5.48
CA GLY A 112 -6.12 -6.10 5.49
C GLY A 112 -6.57 -6.61 4.12
N PRO A 113 -7.85 -6.99 3.96
CA PRO A 113 -8.30 -7.73 2.77
C PRO A 113 -8.26 -6.92 1.47
N ARG A 114 -8.28 -5.58 1.56
CA ARG A 114 -8.41 -4.69 0.40
C ARG A 114 -7.42 -3.52 0.39
N ASP A 115 -6.76 -3.22 1.50
CA ASP A 115 -5.92 -2.03 1.59
C ASP A 115 -4.48 -2.35 1.17
N LEU A 116 -3.98 -1.61 0.18
CA LEU A 116 -2.62 -1.70 -0.32
C LEU A 116 -1.86 -0.42 0.00
N ILE A 117 -0.71 -0.56 0.65
CA ILE A 117 0.26 0.52 0.81
C ILE A 117 1.38 0.30 -0.19
N CYS A 118 1.56 1.23 -1.11
CA CYS A 118 2.52 1.14 -2.21
C CYS A 118 3.62 2.18 -2.07
N LEU A 119 4.88 1.79 -2.22
CA LEU A 119 6.03 2.70 -2.29
C LEU A 119 6.65 2.63 -3.68
N ALA A 120 6.75 3.75 -4.38
CA ALA A 120 7.32 3.81 -5.73
C ALA A 120 8.31 4.97 -5.92
N SER A 121 9.25 4.80 -6.84
CA SER A 121 10.11 5.91 -7.27
C SER A 121 9.31 6.94 -8.07
N TYR A 122 9.30 8.20 -7.63
CA TYR A 122 8.60 9.29 -8.34
C TYR A 122 9.06 9.38 -9.80
N GLU A 123 10.36 9.29 -10.05
CA GLU A 123 10.94 9.40 -11.39
C GLU A 123 10.42 8.36 -12.38
N LYS A 124 10.08 7.16 -11.90
CA LYS A 124 9.55 6.08 -12.73
C LYS A 124 8.07 6.24 -13.05
N ILE A 125 7.34 6.87 -12.14
CA ILE A 125 5.88 6.88 -12.20
C ILE A 125 5.30 8.25 -12.59
N LYS A 126 6.10 9.32 -12.61
CA LYS A 126 5.67 10.70 -12.89
C LYS A 126 5.00 10.91 -14.26
N THR A 127 5.24 10.01 -15.21
CA THR A 127 4.63 10.07 -16.56
C THR A 127 3.35 9.26 -16.69
N LEU A 128 3.02 8.45 -15.67
CA LEU A 128 1.85 7.59 -15.68
C LEU A 128 0.64 8.37 -15.17
N ASN A 129 -0.50 8.22 -15.84
CA ASN A 129 -1.77 8.68 -15.30
C ASN A 129 -2.30 7.71 -14.24
N ARG A 130 -3.36 8.10 -13.52
CA ARG A 130 -3.90 7.32 -12.40
C ARG A 130 -4.38 5.93 -12.80
N GLU A 131 -4.98 5.78 -13.98
CA GLU A 131 -5.44 4.48 -14.48
C GLU A 131 -4.26 3.55 -14.81
N GLN A 132 -3.22 4.10 -15.44
CA GLN A 132 -1.97 3.37 -15.73
C GLN A 132 -1.26 2.95 -14.45
N LEU A 133 -1.23 3.80 -13.43
CA LEU A 133 -0.71 3.48 -12.10
C LEU A 133 -1.51 2.35 -11.45
N ALA A 134 -2.83 2.46 -11.44
CA ALA A 134 -3.72 1.46 -10.87
C ALA A 134 -3.52 0.10 -11.55
N LYS A 135 -3.44 0.08 -12.89
CA LYS A 135 -3.17 -1.14 -13.66
C LYS A 135 -1.82 -1.77 -13.29
N MET A 136 -0.75 -0.98 -13.31
CA MET A 136 0.59 -1.43 -12.92
C MET A 136 0.62 -2.03 -11.51
N LEU A 137 -0.05 -1.40 -10.54
CA LEU A 137 -0.08 -1.87 -9.15
C LEU A 137 -0.85 -3.19 -9.00
N VAL A 138 -1.99 -3.34 -9.69
CA VAL A 138 -2.79 -4.58 -9.68
C VAL A 138 -2.01 -5.73 -10.30
N GLU A 139 -1.42 -5.50 -11.48
CA GLU A 139 -0.59 -6.49 -12.18
C GLU A 139 0.58 -6.95 -11.31
N GLU A 140 1.28 -5.99 -10.71
CA GLU A 140 2.44 -6.30 -9.87
C GLU A 140 2.04 -7.04 -8.58
N TYR A 141 0.92 -6.69 -7.96
CA TYR A 141 0.40 -7.40 -6.78
C TYR A 141 0.15 -8.89 -7.10
N PHE A 142 -0.59 -9.20 -8.17
CA PHE A 142 -0.91 -10.59 -8.49
C PHE A 142 0.29 -11.38 -8.99
N ARG A 143 1.20 -10.73 -9.73
CA ARG A 143 2.46 -11.34 -10.12
C ARG A 143 3.27 -11.78 -8.89
N ARG A 144 3.38 -10.93 -7.87
CA ARG A 144 4.19 -11.21 -6.67
C ARG A 144 3.54 -12.19 -5.71
N PHE A 145 2.28 -11.97 -5.35
CA PHE A 145 1.63 -12.73 -4.27
C PHE A 145 0.95 -14.01 -4.75
N TYR A 146 0.63 -14.11 -6.04
CA TYR A 146 -0.10 -15.23 -6.62
C TYR A 146 0.61 -15.90 -7.80
N ASN A 147 1.79 -15.39 -8.21
CA ASN A 147 2.49 -15.85 -9.42
C ASN A 147 1.56 -15.87 -10.65
N HIS A 148 0.67 -14.87 -10.73
CA HIS A 148 -0.35 -14.76 -11.77
C HIS A 148 -0.07 -13.53 -12.63
N GLU A 149 0.32 -13.79 -13.88
CA GLU A 149 0.56 -12.75 -14.88
C GLU A 149 -0.64 -12.68 -15.83
N SER A 150 -1.33 -11.55 -15.82
CA SER A 150 -2.44 -11.26 -16.74
C SER A 150 -2.54 -9.76 -16.97
N GLU A 151 -3.31 -9.38 -17.99
CA GLU A 151 -3.70 -8.00 -18.22
C GLU A 151 -5.05 -7.70 -17.56
N TYR A 152 -5.12 -6.54 -16.90
CA TYR A 152 -6.32 -6.12 -16.19
C TYR A 152 -6.99 -4.92 -16.85
N ARG A 153 -8.32 -4.94 -16.84
CA ARG A 153 -9.13 -3.73 -16.91
C ARG A 153 -9.24 -3.16 -15.51
N VAL A 154 -9.01 -1.86 -15.38
CA VAL A 154 -9.14 -1.16 -14.10
C VAL A 154 -10.13 -0.01 -14.22
N GLN A 155 -10.83 0.27 -13.13
CA GLN A 155 -11.65 1.46 -12.96
C GLN A 155 -11.25 2.12 -11.65
N VAL A 156 -10.74 3.34 -11.74
CA VAL A 156 -10.35 4.12 -10.57
C VAL A 156 -11.54 4.95 -10.10
N GLN A 157 -11.84 4.86 -8.81
CA GLN A 157 -12.86 5.66 -8.13
C GLN A 157 -12.15 6.63 -7.20
N ASP A 158 -12.57 7.89 -7.23
CA ASP A 158 -12.13 8.87 -6.24
C ASP A 158 -12.71 8.46 -4.89
N ASN A 159 -11.84 8.35 -3.90
CA ASN A 159 -12.27 8.35 -2.51
C ASN A 159 -12.66 9.78 -2.17
N SER A 160 -13.89 10.19 -2.53
CA SER A 160 -14.51 11.32 -1.84
C SER A 160 -14.62 10.89 -0.39
N VAL A 161 -13.71 11.38 0.44
CA VAL A 161 -13.82 11.30 1.89
C VAL A 161 -15.23 11.75 2.23
N ILE A 162 -15.99 10.86 2.87
CA ILE A 162 -17.25 11.19 3.50
C ILE A 162 -16.94 12.38 4.41
N GLU A 163 -17.41 13.58 4.05
CA GLU A 163 -17.62 14.63 5.04
C GLU A 163 -18.63 14.07 6.04
N GLY A 164 -18.14 13.77 7.25
CA GLY A 164 -18.93 13.24 8.36
C GLY A 164 -18.14 13.26 9.65
#